data_AF-A0A2K8MCM2-F1
#
_entry.id   AF-A0A2K8MCM2-F1
#
_cell.length_a   1.000
_cell.length_b   1.000
_cell.length_c   1.000
_cell.angle_alpha   90.00
_cell.angle_beta   90.00
_cell.angle_gamma   90.00
#
_symmetry.space_group_name_H-M   'P 1'
#
loop_
_entity.id
_entity.type
_entity.pdbx_description
1 polymer ?
#
loop_
_entity_poly.entity_id
_entity_poly.type
_entity_poly.pdbx_seq_one_letter_code
_entity_poly.pdbx_strand_id
1 'polypeptide(L)'
;MIQALRSATIFSLSSGPPRAVQHQPDAHAAFDAAFLVGESERFACSLGRLSSAGATLQIHAQLAKEEPLRLEMASGQTIKGKIDWCADGEIGFLFDDPIDIISTLARTLANLPAERRSMPRVEIHQLVAIRCGNKVEHARTRNISYGGVGIDTKLALAAGDPVHLTFDALRPLDGVVRWARDGHAGIAFNEELGWQTLMPWLRHAQRAQTSATPAAPAPTPLNPESAGMIPDKHAIRLDAPASIREGVRWWNARVRGLTAHLVELETRAIFAPGAQLWVSLPEIGGAPANVIETVHNRILCEFRLPLRPRELSLVSASQTPR
;
A
#
# COMPACT_ATOMS: atom_id res chain seq x y z
N MET A 1 -36.20 -9.91 4.19
CA MET A 1 -34.82 -10.20 4.63
C MET A 1 -33.96 -9.03 4.22
N ILE A 2 -33.70 -8.07 5.11
CA ILE A 2 -32.93 -6.86 4.80
C ILE A 2 -31.46 -7.29 4.68
N GLN A 3 -30.93 -7.28 3.46
CA GLN A 3 -29.51 -7.48 3.22
C GLN A 3 -28.76 -6.39 4.00
N ALA A 4 -27.94 -6.79 4.99
CA ALA A 4 -27.19 -5.85 5.79
C ALA A 4 -26.18 -5.10 4.89
N LEU A 5 -26.26 -3.77 4.87
CA LEU A 5 -25.34 -2.91 4.11
C LEU A 5 -23.91 -3.13 4.59
N ARG A 6 -22.96 -3.17 3.66
CA ARG A 6 -21.52 -3.28 3.98
C ARG A 6 -21.03 -1.92 4.50
N SER A 7 -20.05 -1.93 5.40
CA SER A 7 -19.42 -0.68 5.84
C SER A 7 -18.64 -0.04 4.68
N ALA A 8 -18.91 1.24 4.42
CA ALA A 8 -18.19 2.07 3.48
C ALA A 8 -17.07 2.90 4.14
N THR A 9 -16.94 2.83 5.47
CA THR A 9 -15.95 3.59 6.23
C THR A 9 -14.54 3.27 5.75
N ILE A 10 -13.76 4.30 5.44
CA ILE A 10 -12.38 4.18 5.01
C ILE A 10 -11.46 4.31 6.23
N PHE A 11 -10.70 3.26 6.53
CA PHE A 11 -9.61 3.32 7.51
C PHE A 11 -8.32 3.68 6.77
N SER A 12 -7.71 4.81 7.08
CA SER A 12 -6.49 5.28 6.41
C SER A 12 -5.27 5.08 7.30
N LEU A 13 -4.23 4.44 6.76
CA LEU A 13 -2.94 4.34 7.45
C LEU A 13 -2.10 5.61 7.38
N SER A 14 -2.61 6.65 6.71
CA SER A 14 -1.96 7.96 6.71
C SER A 14 -2.04 8.64 8.08
N SER A 15 -1.05 9.45 8.40
CA SER A 15 -1.00 10.24 9.64
C SER A 15 -1.51 11.68 9.48
N GLY A 16 -2.16 11.98 8.35
CA GLY A 16 -2.60 13.34 8.03
C GLY A 16 -3.87 13.77 8.78
N PRO A 17 -4.08 15.08 8.93
CA PRO A 17 -5.33 15.64 9.47
C PRO A 17 -6.55 15.24 8.61
N PRO A 18 -7.77 15.34 9.15
CA PRO A 18 -8.97 14.93 8.44
C PRO A 18 -9.15 15.75 7.15
N ARG A 19 -9.42 15.06 6.04
CA ARG A 19 -9.66 15.67 4.73
C ARG A 19 -11.02 15.26 4.21
N ALA A 20 -11.72 16.20 3.57
CA ALA A 20 -13.04 15.97 3.00
C ALA A 20 -13.12 14.65 2.21
N VAL A 21 -14.24 13.94 2.39
CA VAL A 21 -14.45 12.65 1.73
C VAL A 21 -15.09 12.94 0.39
N GLN A 22 -14.29 12.91 -0.68
CA GLN A 22 -14.80 13.08 -2.05
C GLN A 22 -15.62 11.87 -2.55
N HIS A 23 -15.80 10.83 -1.74
CA HIS A 23 -16.39 9.56 -2.17
C HIS A 23 -17.71 9.30 -1.45
N GLN A 24 -18.80 9.24 -2.22
CA GLN A 24 -20.10 8.86 -1.72
C GLN A 24 -20.25 7.34 -1.77
N PRO A 25 -20.78 6.68 -0.72
CA PRO A 25 -20.91 5.24 -0.71
C PRO A 25 -21.88 4.75 -1.79
N ASP A 26 -21.59 3.60 -2.39
CA ASP A 26 -22.50 2.93 -3.32
C ASP A 26 -23.82 2.54 -2.60
N ALA A 27 -24.91 2.33 -3.35
CA ALA A 27 -26.24 2.03 -2.80
C ALA A 27 -26.32 0.81 -1.85
N HIS A 28 -25.32 -0.08 -1.86
CA HIS A 28 -25.25 -1.27 -1.01
C HIS A 28 -24.27 -1.13 0.18
N ALA A 29 -23.75 0.08 0.42
CA ALA A 29 -22.84 0.37 1.51
C ALA A 29 -23.27 1.62 2.28
N ALA A 30 -22.93 1.67 3.57
CA ALA A 30 -23.20 2.82 4.42
C ALA A 30 -21.99 3.09 5.32
N PHE A 31 -21.78 4.35 5.68
CA PHE A 31 -20.79 4.72 6.68
C PHE A 31 -21.19 4.22 8.06
N ASP A 32 -20.20 3.89 8.90
CA ASP A 32 -20.49 3.39 10.24
C ASP A 32 -21.10 4.49 11.10
N ALA A 33 -22.14 4.16 11.86
CA ALA A 33 -22.76 5.11 12.77
C ALA A 33 -21.81 5.49 13.92
N ALA A 34 -21.83 6.77 14.28
CA ALA A 34 -21.06 7.33 15.38
C ALA A 34 -21.83 8.50 16.03
N PHE A 35 -21.31 9.03 17.12
CA PHE A 35 -21.84 10.22 17.77
C PHE A 35 -20.74 11.21 18.08
N LEU A 36 -21.03 12.50 17.91
CA LEU A 36 -20.28 13.57 18.54
C LEU A 36 -20.98 13.99 19.82
N VAL A 37 -20.23 14.03 20.91
CA VAL A 37 -20.76 14.30 22.26
C VAL A 37 -20.05 15.51 22.85
N GLY A 38 -20.80 16.58 23.05
CA GLY A 38 -20.38 17.77 23.79
C GLY A 38 -20.68 17.63 25.28
N GLU A 39 -20.74 18.77 25.98
CA GLU A 39 -21.08 18.79 27.41
C GLU A 39 -22.57 18.49 27.66
N SER A 40 -23.44 19.04 26.80
CA SER A 40 -24.91 18.99 26.97
C SER A 40 -25.63 18.31 25.81
N GLU A 41 -24.96 18.14 24.66
CA GLU A 41 -25.58 17.69 23.41
C GLU A 41 -24.87 16.46 22.83
N ARG A 42 -25.65 15.65 22.11
CA ARG A 42 -25.18 14.47 21.39
C ARG A 42 -25.73 14.49 19.97
N PHE A 43 -24.83 14.52 19.00
CA PHE A 43 -25.15 14.60 17.58
C PHE A 43 -24.89 13.26 16.91
N ALA A 44 -25.91 12.68 16.27
CA ALA A 44 -25.73 11.51 15.44
C ALA A 44 -24.94 11.88 14.18
N CYS A 45 -23.94 11.09 13.85
CA CYS A 45 -23.12 11.27 12.65
C CYS A 45 -22.75 9.91 12.04
N SER A 46 -22.21 9.94 10.83
CA SER A 46 -21.70 8.75 10.15
C SER A 46 -20.23 8.92 9.82
N LEU A 47 -19.43 7.90 10.08
CA LEU A 47 -17.98 7.90 9.95
C LEU A 47 -17.57 7.61 8.50
N GLY A 48 -17.15 8.65 7.77
CA GLY A 48 -16.72 8.53 6.39
C GLY A 48 -15.31 7.96 6.25
N ARG A 49 -14.35 8.64 6.89
CA ARG A 49 -12.92 8.28 6.89
C ARG A 49 -12.34 8.44 8.29
N LEU A 50 -11.42 7.54 8.66
CA LEU A 50 -10.70 7.57 9.93
C LEU A 50 -9.18 7.40 9.69
N SER A 51 -8.36 8.33 10.19
CA SER A 51 -6.89 8.26 10.20
C SER A 51 -6.36 8.20 11.63
N SER A 52 -5.03 8.20 11.82
CA SER A 52 -4.47 8.31 13.17
C SER A 52 -4.68 9.67 13.81
N ALA A 53 -4.89 10.73 13.04
CA ALA A 53 -4.96 12.12 13.54
C ALA A 53 -6.38 12.70 13.54
N GLY A 54 -7.34 12.10 12.83
CA GLY A 54 -8.70 12.59 12.82
C GLY A 54 -9.67 11.74 12.01
N ALA A 55 -10.89 12.22 11.92
CA ALA A 55 -11.98 11.60 11.19
C ALA A 55 -12.72 12.61 10.31
N THR A 56 -13.30 12.14 9.21
CA THR A 56 -14.31 12.87 8.46
C THR A 56 -15.65 12.26 8.75
N LEU A 57 -16.61 13.09 9.14
CA LEU A 57 -17.93 12.69 9.58
C LEU A 57 -18.99 13.38 8.72
N GLN A 58 -20.07 12.65 8.42
CA GLN A 58 -21.29 13.22 7.86
C GLN A 58 -22.28 13.47 9.00
N ILE A 59 -22.80 14.69 9.06
CA ILE A 59 -23.63 15.16 10.17
C ILE A 59 -24.71 16.12 9.69
N HIS A 60 -25.90 16.02 10.28
CA HIS A 60 -27.03 16.91 10.01
C HIS A 60 -27.21 17.93 11.16
N ALA A 61 -26.11 18.54 11.58
CA ALA A 61 -26.09 19.57 12.61
C ALA A 61 -25.06 20.65 12.24
N GLN A 62 -25.30 21.87 12.70
CA GLN A 62 -24.33 22.96 12.56
C GLN A 62 -23.46 23.01 13.81
N LEU A 63 -22.16 22.77 13.64
CA LEU A 63 -21.17 22.83 14.71
C LEU A 63 -20.16 23.94 14.42
N ALA A 64 -19.62 24.55 15.48
CA ALA A 64 -18.65 25.60 15.34
C ALA A 64 -17.24 25.02 15.14
N LYS A 65 -16.40 25.73 14.37
CA LYS A 65 -14.99 25.40 14.27
C LYS A 65 -14.31 25.55 15.65
N GLU A 66 -13.31 24.71 15.92
CA GLU A 66 -12.58 24.60 17.19
C GLU A 66 -13.42 24.12 18.38
N GLU A 67 -14.67 23.72 18.16
CA GLU A 67 -15.54 23.22 19.23
C GLU A 67 -15.02 21.88 19.77
N PRO A 68 -14.74 21.77 21.09
CA PRO A 68 -14.24 20.54 21.71
C PRO A 68 -15.36 19.53 21.90
N LEU A 69 -15.19 18.33 21.33
CA LEU A 69 -16.19 17.27 21.36
C LEU A 69 -15.51 15.91 21.59
N ARG A 70 -16.33 14.88 21.82
CA ARG A 70 -15.90 13.48 21.87
C ARG A 70 -16.55 12.70 20.75
N LEU A 71 -15.76 12.00 19.93
CA LEU A 71 -16.25 11.04 18.96
C LEU A 71 -16.45 9.68 19.64
N GLU A 72 -17.71 9.25 19.76
CA GLU A 72 -18.09 7.92 20.19
C GLU A 72 -18.40 7.03 18.97
N MET A 73 -17.57 6.01 18.77
CA MET A 73 -17.75 5.03 17.69
C MET A 73 -18.70 3.91 18.12
N ALA A 74 -19.37 3.27 17.16
CA ALA A 74 -20.16 2.06 17.42
C ALA A 74 -19.35 0.91 18.06
N SER A 75 -18.02 0.95 17.95
CA SER A 75 -17.10 0.01 18.61
C SER A 75 -16.95 0.24 20.13
N GLY A 76 -17.61 1.27 20.69
CA GLY A 76 -17.48 1.69 22.08
C GLY A 76 -16.22 2.51 22.38
N GLN A 77 -15.39 2.79 21.37
CA GLN A 77 -14.23 3.67 21.54
C GLN A 77 -14.69 5.14 21.55
N THR A 78 -14.18 5.91 22.51
CA THR A 78 -14.40 7.36 22.61
C THR A 78 -13.06 8.08 22.42
N ILE A 79 -13.04 9.08 21.53
CA ILE A 79 -11.84 9.84 21.17
C ILE A 79 -12.12 11.32 21.38
N LYS A 80 -11.24 12.03 22.10
CA LYS A 80 -11.35 13.48 22.29
C LYS A 80 -10.74 14.22 21.11
N GLY A 81 -11.31 15.39 20.82
CA GLY A 81 -10.86 16.20 19.70
C GLY A 81 -11.72 17.45 19.53
N LYS A 82 -11.56 18.07 18.37
CA LYS A 82 -12.26 19.30 18.01
C LYS A 82 -12.63 19.36 16.54
N ILE A 83 -13.58 20.22 16.20
CA ILE A 83 -13.93 20.51 14.81
C ILE A 83 -12.81 21.32 14.14
N ASP A 84 -12.25 20.81 13.05
CA ASP A 84 -11.21 21.47 12.24
C ASP A 84 -11.80 22.26 11.06
N TRP A 85 -12.82 21.70 10.41
CA TRP A 85 -13.54 22.34 9.31
C TRP A 85 -14.96 21.79 9.17
N CYS A 86 -15.84 22.58 8.54
CA CYS A 86 -17.22 22.21 8.20
C CYS A 86 -17.48 22.57 6.74
N ALA A 87 -18.02 21.65 5.95
CA ALA A 87 -18.40 21.88 4.55
C ALA A 87 -19.53 20.92 4.14
N ASP A 88 -20.64 21.46 3.63
CA ASP A 88 -21.72 20.69 2.97
C ASP A 88 -22.21 19.44 3.73
N GLY A 89 -22.46 19.56 5.04
CA GLY A 89 -22.91 18.44 5.88
C GLY A 89 -21.82 17.44 6.25
N GLU A 90 -20.57 17.71 5.87
CA GLU A 90 -19.38 17.04 6.35
C GLU A 90 -18.59 17.92 7.31
N ILE A 91 -17.88 17.27 8.23
CA ILE A 91 -16.96 17.91 9.14
C ILE A 91 -15.65 17.14 9.22
N GLY A 92 -14.56 17.87 9.42
CA GLY A 92 -13.29 17.33 9.87
C GLY A 92 -13.23 17.37 11.38
N PHE A 93 -13.04 16.23 12.02
CA PHE A 93 -12.83 16.12 13.45
C PHE A 93 -11.37 15.75 13.72
N LEU A 94 -10.61 16.66 14.31
CA LEU A 94 -9.20 16.49 14.63
C LEU A 94 -9.06 15.96 16.05
N PHE A 95 -8.28 14.89 16.25
CA PHE A 95 -8.06 14.30 17.56
C PHE A 95 -7.05 15.11 18.38
N ASP A 96 -7.25 15.14 19.69
CA ASP A 96 -6.29 15.76 20.63
C ASP A 96 -4.97 14.97 20.63
N ASP A 97 -5.08 13.64 20.65
CA ASP A 97 -3.96 12.69 20.63
C ASP A 97 -4.10 11.71 19.45
N PRO A 98 -2.99 11.35 18.78
CA PRO A 98 -3.02 10.33 17.73
C PRO A 98 -3.49 8.97 18.24
N ILE A 99 -4.32 8.29 17.45
CA ILE A 99 -4.81 6.94 17.75
C ILE A 99 -4.05 5.86 16.97
N ASP A 100 -4.00 4.64 17.53
CA ASP A 100 -3.58 3.45 16.79
C ASP A 100 -4.74 2.97 15.89
N ILE A 101 -4.69 3.38 14.61
CA ILE A 101 -5.72 3.06 13.61
C ILE A 101 -5.89 1.54 13.40
N ILE A 102 -4.83 0.75 13.51
CA ILE A 102 -4.91 -0.70 13.33
C ILE A 102 -5.65 -1.33 14.52
N SER A 103 -5.35 -0.88 15.73
CA SER A 103 -6.05 -1.34 16.92
C SER A 103 -7.53 -0.91 16.93
N THR A 104 -7.84 0.30 16.42
CA THR A 104 -9.23 0.74 16.23
C THR A 104 -9.98 -0.08 15.18
N LEU A 105 -9.35 -0.41 14.05
CA LEU A 105 -9.92 -1.32 13.05
C LEU A 105 -10.19 -2.70 13.64
N ALA A 106 -9.22 -3.27 14.37
CA ALA A 106 -9.38 -4.57 15.02
C ALA A 106 -10.55 -4.59 16.01
N ARG A 107 -10.69 -3.54 16.83
CA ARG A 107 -11.83 -3.38 17.76
C ARG A 107 -13.16 -3.28 17.02
N THR A 108 -13.20 -2.53 15.93
CA THR A 108 -14.40 -2.39 15.09
C THR A 108 -14.84 -3.74 14.53
N LEU A 109 -13.90 -4.54 14.01
CA LEU A 109 -14.18 -5.88 13.49
C LEU A 109 -14.60 -6.89 14.57
N ALA A 110 -14.02 -6.79 15.76
CA ALA A 110 -14.37 -7.66 16.88
C ALA A 110 -15.82 -7.46 17.35
N ASN A 111 -16.33 -6.23 17.26
CA ASN A 111 -17.69 -5.87 17.64
C ASN A 111 -18.75 -6.17 16.56
N LEU A 112 -18.35 -6.59 15.37
CA LEU A 112 -19.30 -7.03 14.34
C LEU A 112 -19.70 -8.51 14.55
N PRO A 113 -20.98 -8.86 14.34
CA PRO A 113 -21.43 -10.25 14.26
C PRO A 113 -20.59 -11.03 13.24
N ALA A 114 -20.40 -12.33 13.47
CA ALA A 114 -19.54 -13.17 12.62
C ALA A 114 -19.96 -13.09 11.13
N GLU A 115 -21.25 -13.06 10.83
CA GLU A 115 -21.79 -12.93 9.47
C GLU A 115 -21.54 -11.56 8.81
N ARG A 116 -21.23 -10.52 9.59
CA ARG A 116 -20.97 -9.15 9.12
C ARG A 116 -19.50 -8.75 9.21
N ARG A 117 -18.62 -9.64 9.67
CA ARG A 117 -17.18 -9.36 9.83
C ARG A 117 -16.46 -9.41 8.48
N SER A 118 -16.81 -8.50 7.58
CA SER A 118 -16.05 -8.26 6.34
C SER A 118 -15.01 -7.17 6.57
N MET A 119 -13.79 -7.41 6.10
CA MET A 119 -12.71 -6.43 5.95
C MET A 119 -13.18 -5.07 5.39
N PRO A 120 -13.32 -3.92 6.09
CA PRO A 120 -13.45 -2.66 5.37
C PRO A 120 -12.19 -2.41 4.55
N ARG A 121 -12.32 -1.62 3.48
CA ARG A 121 -11.17 -1.24 2.65
C ARG A 121 -10.27 -0.32 3.49
N VAL A 122 -9.02 -0.72 3.64
CA VAL A 122 -7.99 0.07 4.30
C VAL A 122 -7.24 0.86 3.24
N GLU A 123 -7.29 2.18 3.33
CA GLU A 123 -6.53 3.10 2.47
C GLU A 123 -5.05 3.05 2.85
N ILE A 124 -4.22 2.75 1.85
CA ILE A 124 -2.78 2.55 2.01
C ILE A 124 -2.07 2.89 0.70
N HIS A 125 -0.93 3.58 0.78
CA HIS A 125 -0.12 4.00 -0.36
C HIS A 125 1.25 3.32 -0.38
N GLN A 126 1.23 1.99 -0.47
CA GLN A 126 2.41 1.15 -0.58
C GLN A 126 2.86 0.98 -2.03
N LEU A 127 4.16 0.71 -2.21
CA LEU A 127 4.69 0.23 -3.48
C LEU A 127 4.23 -1.22 -3.68
N VAL A 128 3.83 -1.55 -4.90
CA VAL A 128 3.50 -2.93 -5.29
C VAL A 128 4.03 -3.18 -6.70
N ALA A 129 4.76 -4.28 -6.91
CA ALA A 129 5.04 -4.73 -8.27
C ALA A 129 3.82 -5.46 -8.82
N ILE A 130 3.33 -5.02 -9.97
CA ILE A 130 2.29 -5.69 -10.74
C ILE A 130 2.91 -6.28 -12.00
N ARG A 131 2.61 -7.55 -12.27
CA ARG A 131 2.91 -8.22 -13.53
C ARG A 131 1.63 -8.63 -14.24
N CYS A 132 1.51 -8.23 -15.51
CA CYS A 132 0.46 -8.65 -16.42
C CYS A 132 1.10 -9.19 -17.70
N GLY A 133 0.98 -10.50 -17.95
CA GLY A 133 1.75 -11.17 -19.01
C GLY A 133 3.26 -11.01 -18.79
N ASN A 134 3.95 -10.43 -19.78
CA ASN A 134 5.38 -10.11 -19.73
C ASN A 134 5.69 -8.70 -19.20
N LYS A 135 4.68 -7.86 -18.97
CA LYS A 135 4.87 -6.48 -18.49
C LYS A 135 4.95 -6.47 -16.98
N VAL A 136 5.94 -5.77 -16.43
CA VAL A 136 6.10 -5.55 -14.99
C VAL A 136 6.18 -4.06 -14.73
N GLU A 137 5.44 -3.56 -13.75
CA GLU A 137 5.50 -2.18 -13.29
C GLU A 137 5.55 -2.13 -11.75
N HIS A 138 6.28 -1.17 -11.21
CA HIS A 138 6.08 -0.72 -9.83
C HIS A 138 4.94 0.31 -9.78
N ALA A 139 3.78 -0.13 -9.29
CA ALA A 139 2.57 0.65 -9.09
C ALA A 139 2.46 1.13 -7.62
N ARG A 140 1.44 1.93 -7.33
CA ARG A 140 1.08 2.31 -5.95
C ARG A 140 -0.29 1.79 -5.57
N THR A 141 -0.41 1.26 -4.37
CA THR A 141 -1.73 0.92 -3.83
C THR A 141 -2.52 2.19 -3.49
N ARG A 142 -3.83 2.08 -3.55
CA ARG A 142 -4.79 3.07 -3.04
C ARG A 142 -5.48 2.54 -1.79
N ASN A 143 -5.92 1.29 -1.86
CA ASN A 143 -6.56 0.59 -0.76
C ASN A 143 -6.38 -0.91 -0.91
N ILE A 144 -6.58 -1.63 0.18
CA ILE A 144 -6.56 -3.08 0.23
C ILE A 144 -7.67 -3.59 1.16
N SER A 145 -8.19 -4.76 0.86
CA SER A 145 -9.17 -5.49 1.66
C SER A 145 -8.81 -6.97 1.66
N TYR A 146 -9.59 -7.80 2.36
CA TYR A 146 -9.39 -9.24 2.35
C TYR A 146 -9.53 -9.87 0.95
N GLY A 147 -10.39 -9.32 0.08
CA GLY A 147 -10.68 -9.89 -1.24
C GLY A 147 -10.04 -9.17 -2.43
N GLY A 148 -9.29 -8.08 -2.22
CA GLY A 148 -8.71 -7.35 -3.34
C GLY A 148 -7.98 -6.06 -2.97
N VAL A 149 -7.41 -5.42 -3.99
CA VAL A 149 -6.61 -4.20 -3.91
C VAL A 149 -7.00 -3.22 -5.02
N GLY A 150 -7.01 -1.93 -4.70
CA GLY A 150 -7.04 -0.85 -5.69
C GLY A 150 -5.64 -0.29 -5.90
N ILE A 151 -5.22 -0.07 -7.15
CA ILE A 151 -3.89 0.45 -7.49
C ILE A 151 -3.94 1.60 -8.50
N ASP A 152 -2.89 2.42 -8.48
CA ASP A 152 -2.51 3.39 -9.51
C ASP A 152 -1.39 2.79 -10.36
N THR A 153 -1.62 2.63 -11.66
CA THR A 153 -0.72 1.91 -12.59
C THR A 153 -0.71 2.58 -13.96
N LYS A 154 0.45 2.55 -14.62
CA LYS A 154 0.62 2.97 -16.03
C LYS A 154 0.42 1.83 -17.01
N LEU A 155 0.32 0.58 -16.53
CA LEU A 155 -0.03 -0.54 -17.38
C LEU A 155 -1.44 -0.34 -17.96
N ALA A 156 -1.56 -0.50 -19.26
CA ALA A 156 -2.86 -0.65 -19.91
C ALA A 156 -3.42 -2.04 -19.53
N LEU A 157 -4.38 -2.06 -18.62
CA LEU A 157 -5.07 -3.25 -18.12
C LEU A 157 -6.51 -3.28 -18.64
N ALA A 158 -7.03 -4.48 -18.86
CA ALA A 158 -8.43 -4.74 -19.18
C ALA A 158 -9.09 -5.58 -18.08
N ALA A 159 -10.41 -5.44 -17.92
CA ALA A 159 -11.16 -6.32 -17.04
C ALA A 159 -11.03 -7.79 -17.50
N GLY A 160 -10.74 -8.68 -16.57
CA GLY A 160 -10.46 -10.09 -16.82
C GLY A 160 -8.98 -10.43 -16.92
N ASP A 161 -8.08 -9.45 -17.02
CA ASP A 161 -6.65 -9.72 -17.11
C ASP A 161 -6.13 -10.41 -15.83
N PRO A 162 -5.40 -11.55 -15.96
CA PRO A 162 -4.71 -12.15 -14.85
C PRO A 162 -3.46 -11.33 -14.49
N VAL A 163 -3.28 -11.10 -13.20
CA VAL A 163 -2.17 -10.30 -12.67
C VAL A 163 -1.52 -11.00 -11.49
N HIS A 164 -0.22 -10.77 -11.35
CA HIS A 164 0.56 -11.20 -10.19
C HIS A 164 1.05 -9.95 -9.45
N LEU A 165 0.85 -9.92 -8.14
CA LEU A 165 1.14 -8.80 -7.27
C LEU A 165 2.20 -9.18 -6.24
N THR A 166 3.23 -8.35 -6.10
CA THR A 166 4.25 -8.50 -5.05
C THR A 166 4.24 -7.29 -4.14
N PHE A 167 3.88 -7.50 -2.87
CA PHE A 167 3.95 -6.49 -1.83
C PHE A 167 5.17 -6.76 -0.94
N ASP A 168 5.73 -5.69 -0.36
CA ASP A 168 6.78 -5.85 0.64
C ASP A 168 6.23 -6.60 1.87
N ALA A 169 7.00 -7.58 2.35
CA ALA A 169 6.70 -8.42 3.50
C ALA A 169 5.38 -9.21 3.42
N LEU A 170 4.83 -9.43 2.22
CA LEU A 170 3.71 -10.34 1.97
C LEU A 170 4.14 -11.44 0.99
N ARG A 171 3.44 -12.58 1.01
CA ARG A 171 3.54 -13.54 -0.10
C ARG A 171 3.06 -12.87 -1.39
N PRO A 172 3.57 -13.28 -2.58
CA PRO A 172 2.97 -12.90 -3.84
C PRO A 172 1.51 -13.35 -3.90
N LEU A 173 0.68 -12.52 -4.51
CA LEU A 173 -0.75 -12.76 -4.67
C LEU A 173 -1.12 -12.75 -6.13
N ASP A 174 -1.94 -13.72 -6.52
CA ASP A 174 -2.54 -13.78 -7.84
C ASP A 174 -3.92 -13.15 -7.79
N GLY A 175 -4.30 -12.49 -8.88
CA GLY A 175 -5.59 -11.83 -8.96
C GLY A 175 -6.06 -11.62 -10.40
N VAL A 176 -7.25 -11.08 -10.50
CA VAL A 176 -7.89 -10.73 -11.77
C VAL A 176 -8.36 -9.29 -11.71
N VAL A 177 -8.05 -8.52 -12.75
CA VAL A 177 -8.53 -7.14 -12.90
C VAL A 177 -10.05 -7.17 -13.03
N ARG A 178 -10.75 -6.46 -12.15
CA ARG A 178 -12.22 -6.34 -12.16
C ARG A 178 -12.69 -5.14 -12.96
N TRP A 179 -11.91 -4.05 -12.91
CA TRP A 179 -12.12 -2.85 -13.69
C TRP A 179 -10.78 -2.12 -13.81
N ALA A 180 -10.62 -1.37 -14.90
CA ALA A 180 -9.50 -0.48 -15.13
C ALA A 180 -10.02 0.79 -15.81
N ARG A 181 -9.64 1.96 -15.31
CA ARG A 181 -10.07 3.26 -15.82
C ARG A 181 -9.14 4.36 -15.34
N ASP A 182 -8.76 5.27 -16.24
CA ASP A 182 -8.02 6.51 -15.92
C ASP A 182 -6.72 6.26 -15.12
N GLY A 183 -5.96 5.20 -15.44
CA GLY A 183 -4.73 4.84 -14.73
C GLY A 183 -4.95 4.18 -13.36
N HIS A 184 -6.20 3.83 -13.05
CA HIS A 184 -6.59 3.10 -11.84
C HIS A 184 -7.08 1.71 -12.20
N ALA A 185 -6.84 0.74 -11.33
CA ALA A 185 -7.40 -0.60 -11.46
C ALA A 185 -7.83 -1.17 -10.12
N GLY A 186 -8.96 -1.87 -10.13
CA GLY A 186 -9.42 -2.70 -9.02
C GLY A 186 -9.16 -4.16 -9.33
N ILE A 187 -8.42 -4.84 -8.46
CA ILE A 187 -8.00 -6.23 -8.64
C ILE A 187 -8.64 -7.06 -7.54
N ALA A 188 -9.33 -8.13 -7.91
CA ALA A 188 -9.78 -9.15 -6.97
C ALA A 188 -8.67 -10.19 -6.81
N PHE A 189 -8.38 -10.60 -5.58
CA PHE A 189 -7.46 -11.70 -5.33
C PHE A 189 -8.13 -13.03 -5.68
N ASN A 190 -7.36 -13.97 -6.20
CA ASN A 190 -7.82 -15.33 -6.45
C ASN A 190 -8.10 -16.07 -5.13
N GLU A 191 -7.28 -15.79 -4.12
CA GLU A 191 -7.44 -16.29 -2.76
C GLU A 191 -7.57 -15.12 -1.79
N GLU A 192 -8.55 -15.20 -0.90
CA GLU A 192 -8.75 -14.16 0.12
C GLU A 192 -7.60 -14.12 1.13
N LEU A 193 -7.20 -12.91 1.49
CA LEU A 193 -6.26 -12.66 2.57
C LEU A 193 -6.97 -12.78 3.93
N GLY A 194 -6.74 -13.89 4.61
CA GLY A 194 -7.18 -14.06 5.99
C GLY A 194 -6.65 -12.97 6.92
N TRP A 195 -7.46 -12.60 7.93
CA TRP A 195 -7.16 -11.59 8.95
C TRP A 195 -5.76 -11.76 9.58
N GLN A 196 -5.39 -13.01 9.87
CA GLN A 196 -4.14 -13.42 10.50
C GLN A 196 -2.91 -13.10 9.66
N THR A 197 -3.07 -12.88 8.36
CA THR A 197 -2.00 -12.42 7.45
C THR A 197 -2.07 -10.91 7.26
N LEU A 198 -3.27 -10.38 6.99
CA LEU A 198 -3.44 -8.98 6.60
C LEU A 198 -3.13 -8.02 7.76
N MET A 199 -3.50 -8.32 9.00
CA MET A 199 -3.26 -7.40 10.13
C MET A 199 -1.79 -7.24 10.51
N PRO A 200 -1.00 -8.31 10.68
CA PRO A 200 0.44 -8.16 10.86
C PRO A 200 1.10 -7.40 9.70
N TRP A 201 0.64 -7.63 8.47
CA TRP A 201 1.14 -6.93 7.30
C TRP A 201 0.80 -5.43 7.32
N LEU A 202 -0.43 -5.04 7.67
CA LEU A 202 -0.82 -3.63 7.79
C LEU A 202 0.04 -2.90 8.84
N ARG A 203 0.33 -3.55 9.98
CA ARG A 203 1.25 -3.00 11.00
C ARG A 203 2.67 -2.82 10.46
N HIS A 204 3.18 -3.79 9.70
CA HIS A 204 4.48 -3.68 9.06
C HIS A 204 4.51 -2.52 8.07
N ALA A 205 3.49 -2.41 7.21
CA ALA A 205 3.41 -1.38 6.20
C ALA A 205 3.22 0.03 6.78
N GLN A 206 2.53 0.18 7.91
CA GLN A 206 2.43 1.46 8.63
C GLN A 206 3.80 1.90 9.18
N ARG A 207 4.56 0.99 9.80
CA ARG A 207 5.91 1.27 10.30
C ARG A 207 6.86 1.69 9.18
N ALA A 208 6.80 0.98 8.05
CA ALA A 208 7.59 1.31 6.87
C ALA A 208 7.27 2.72 6.31
N GLN A 209 6.02 3.17 6.42
CA GLN A 209 5.62 4.53 6.03
C GLN A 209 6.13 5.59 7.00
N THR A 210 6.11 5.33 8.31
CA THR A 210 6.59 6.28 9.33
C THR A 210 8.10 6.40 9.38
N SER A 211 8.83 5.32 9.06
CA SER A 211 10.30 5.31 9.02
C SER A 211 10.86 5.89 7.72
N ALA A 212 10.05 6.01 6.68
CA ALA A 212 10.43 6.73 5.46
C ALA A 212 10.35 8.24 5.74
N THR A 213 11.49 8.94 5.71
CA THR A 213 11.59 10.41 5.66
C THR A 213 10.53 10.97 4.69
N PRO A 214 9.85 12.10 5.01
CA PRO A 214 8.69 12.57 4.26
C PRO A 214 9.04 12.71 2.78
N ALA A 215 8.26 12.01 1.95
CA ALA A 215 8.34 12.00 0.49
C ALA A 215 9.79 12.01 -0.03
N ALA A 216 10.47 10.86 0.05
CA ALA A 216 11.51 10.60 -0.95
C ALA A 216 10.90 10.94 -2.32
N PRO A 217 11.54 11.82 -3.11
CA PRO A 217 11.01 12.24 -4.40
C PRO A 217 10.77 10.99 -5.28
N ALA A 218 10.02 11.16 -6.36
CA ALA A 218 9.91 10.14 -7.41
C ALA A 218 11.29 9.48 -7.63
N PRO A 219 11.36 8.15 -7.87
CA PRO A 219 12.62 7.41 -7.96
C PRO A 219 13.61 8.26 -8.74
N THR A 220 14.71 8.66 -8.09
CA THR A 220 15.67 9.57 -8.71
C THR A 220 15.99 8.98 -10.07
N PRO A 221 15.81 9.73 -11.18
CA PRO A 221 16.20 9.25 -12.48
C PRO A 221 17.65 8.78 -12.39
N LEU A 222 18.00 7.71 -13.11
CA LEU A 222 19.38 7.25 -13.23
C LEU A 222 20.27 8.47 -13.46
N ASN A 223 21.05 8.89 -12.46
CA ASN A 223 22.06 9.90 -12.67
C ASN A 223 23.25 9.15 -13.27
N PRO A 224 23.57 9.34 -14.56
CA PRO A 224 24.66 8.61 -15.22
C PRO A 224 26.02 8.89 -14.58
N GLU A 225 26.16 9.95 -13.77
CA GLU A 225 27.40 10.33 -13.10
C GLU A 225 27.57 9.77 -11.69
N SER A 226 26.53 9.23 -11.06
CA SER A 226 26.72 8.49 -9.80
C SER A 226 27.35 7.14 -10.13
N ALA A 227 28.63 6.96 -9.79
CA ALA A 227 29.32 5.69 -9.91
C ALA A 227 28.51 4.62 -9.14
N GLY A 228 27.77 3.79 -9.87
CA GLY A 228 27.01 2.71 -9.26
C GLY A 228 27.95 1.67 -8.64
N MET A 229 27.42 0.81 -7.78
CA MET A 229 28.21 -0.13 -6.97
C MET A 229 28.99 -1.15 -7.81
N ILE A 230 28.58 -1.39 -9.06
CA ILE A 230 29.31 -2.26 -9.98
C ILE A 230 30.52 -1.50 -10.56
N PRO A 231 31.76 -1.95 -10.31
CA PRO A 231 32.98 -1.27 -10.79
C PRO A 231 33.26 -1.45 -12.30
N ASP A 232 32.44 -2.25 -12.99
CA ASP A 232 32.55 -2.51 -14.43
C ASP A 232 31.98 -1.36 -15.27
N LYS A 233 32.80 -0.81 -16.18
CA LYS A 233 32.40 0.24 -17.13
C LYS A 233 31.37 -0.25 -18.16
N HIS A 234 31.28 -1.55 -18.40
CA HIS A 234 30.31 -2.16 -19.31
C HIS A 234 29.04 -2.63 -18.59
N ALA A 235 28.90 -2.33 -17.29
CA ALA A 235 27.67 -2.63 -16.57
C ALA A 235 26.48 -1.94 -17.24
N ILE A 236 25.45 -2.73 -17.53
CA ILE A 236 24.21 -2.21 -18.11
C ILE A 236 23.54 -1.40 -17.01
N ARG A 237 23.36 -0.11 -17.23
CA ARG A 237 22.61 0.78 -16.33
C ARG A 237 21.17 0.81 -16.78
N LEU A 238 20.27 0.37 -15.91
CA LEU A 238 18.85 0.32 -16.20
C LEU A 238 18.05 0.64 -14.94
N ASP A 239 16.78 0.98 -15.12
CA ASP A 239 15.86 1.32 -14.04
C ASP A 239 14.62 0.43 -14.10
N ALA A 240 14.81 -0.87 -13.85
CA ALA A 240 13.77 -1.89 -13.99
C ALA A 240 13.18 -2.31 -12.64
N PRO A 241 11.88 -2.65 -12.60
CA PRO A 241 11.30 -3.31 -11.43
C PRO A 241 11.90 -4.70 -11.24
N ALA A 242 12.05 -5.13 -10.00
CA ALA A 242 12.51 -6.44 -9.60
C ALA A 242 11.85 -6.83 -8.27
N SER A 243 11.85 -8.12 -7.96
CA SER A 243 11.42 -8.62 -6.66
C SER A 243 12.53 -9.47 -6.06
N ILE A 244 12.80 -9.30 -4.78
CA ILE A 244 13.77 -10.08 -4.03
C ILE A 244 13.07 -10.90 -2.96
N ARG A 245 13.56 -12.11 -2.71
CA ARG A 245 13.06 -12.98 -1.65
C ARG A 245 14.20 -13.48 -0.77
N GLU A 246 13.99 -13.40 0.55
CA GLU A 246 14.80 -14.04 1.58
C GLU A 246 13.89 -15.00 2.36
N GLY A 247 14.14 -16.31 2.25
CA GLY A 247 13.26 -17.34 2.78
C GLY A 247 11.84 -17.24 2.20
N VAL A 248 10.87 -16.84 3.03
CA VAL A 248 9.45 -16.68 2.67
C VAL A 248 9.04 -15.23 2.42
N ARG A 249 9.90 -14.26 2.73
CA ARG A 249 9.58 -12.85 2.67
C ARG A 249 10.00 -12.27 1.33
N TRP A 250 9.14 -11.44 0.75
CA TRP A 250 9.37 -10.79 -0.52
C TRP A 250 9.45 -9.28 -0.34
N TRP A 251 10.26 -8.64 -1.17
CA TRP A 251 10.36 -7.18 -1.25
C TRP A 251 10.49 -6.74 -2.70
N ASN A 252 9.97 -5.57 -2.98
CA ASN A 252 10.16 -4.88 -4.24
C ASN A 252 11.53 -4.22 -4.26
N ALA A 253 12.17 -4.22 -5.42
CA ALA A 253 13.49 -3.65 -5.66
C ALA A 253 13.55 -3.03 -7.06
N ARG A 254 14.44 -2.07 -7.28
CA ARG A 254 14.75 -1.57 -8.63
C ARG A 254 16.15 -2.00 -9.02
N VAL A 255 16.29 -2.61 -10.19
CA VAL A 255 17.59 -2.82 -10.80
C VAL A 255 18.16 -1.45 -11.15
N ARG A 256 19.41 -1.20 -10.80
CA ARG A 256 20.17 0.03 -11.11
C ARG A 256 21.40 -0.26 -11.97
N GLY A 257 21.90 -1.48 -11.89
CA GLY A 257 23.02 -1.97 -12.68
C GLY A 257 22.96 -3.48 -12.82
N LEU A 258 23.39 -4.00 -13.97
CA LEU A 258 23.40 -5.43 -14.24
C LEU A 258 24.62 -5.82 -15.09
N THR A 259 25.28 -6.91 -14.70
CA THR A 259 26.20 -7.68 -15.52
C THR A 259 25.78 -9.15 -15.52
N ALA A 260 26.54 -10.02 -16.20
CA ALA A 260 26.31 -11.46 -16.11
C ALA A 260 26.39 -11.98 -14.67
N HIS A 261 27.24 -11.39 -13.83
CA HIS A 261 27.53 -11.89 -12.49
C HIS A 261 26.93 -11.03 -11.38
N LEU A 262 26.77 -9.73 -11.61
CA LEU A 262 26.42 -8.77 -10.58
C LEU A 262 25.10 -8.09 -10.89
N VAL A 263 24.32 -7.82 -9.84
CA VAL A 263 23.14 -6.97 -9.90
C VAL A 263 23.18 -5.95 -8.77
N GLU A 264 23.07 -4.67 -9.13
CA GLU A 264 22.87 -3.58 -8.19
C GLU A 264 21.36 -3.33 -8.07
N LEU A 265 20.85 -3.42 -6.84
CA LEU A 265 19.44 -3.28 -6.53
C LEU A 265 19.23 -2.13 -5.55
N GLU A 266 18.20 -1.32 -5.77
CA GLU A 266 17.68 -0.37 -4.80
C GLU A 266 16.44 -0.95 -4.13
N THR A 267 16.42 -1.03 -2.80
CA THR A 267 15.29 -1.54 -2.02
C THR A 267 15.22 -0.89 -0.64
N ARG A 268 14.02 -0.86 -0.05
CA ARG A 268 13.83 -0.40 1.33
C ARG A 268 14.18 -1.48 2.37
N ALA A 269 14.29 -2.73 1.93
CA ALA A 269 14.68 -3.82 2.80
C ALA A 269 16.17 -3.73 3.15
N ILE A 270 16.49 -4.08 4.39
CA ILE A 270 17.85 -4.07 4.89
C ILE A 270 18.36 -5.51 4.89
N PHE A 271 19.47 -5.75 4.20
CA PHE A 271 20.14 -7.04 4.16
C PHE A 271 21.59 -6.93 4.61
N ALA A 272 22.04 -7.92 5.37
CA ALA A 272 23.43 -8.06 5.74
C ALA A 272 24.26 -8.61 4.56
N PRO A 273 25.52 -8.19 4.41
CA PRO A 273 26.47 -8.90 3.55
C PRO A 273 26.49 -10.41 3.88
N GLY A 274 26.50 -11.24 2.84
CA GLY A 274 26.39 -12.69 2.92
C GLY A 274 24.96 -13.23 2.90
N ALA A 275 23.92 -12.38 2.97
CA ALA A 275 22.53 -12.83 2.86
C ALA A 275 22.26 -13.50 1.51
N GLN A 276 21.53 -14.63 1.53
CA GLN A 276 21.16 -15.37 0.33
C GLN A 276 19.77 -14.94 -0.14
N LEU A 277 19.73 -14.36 -1.33
CA LEU A 277 18.52 -13.84 -1.94
C LEU A 277 18.12 -14.64 -3.18
N TRP A 278 16.84 -14.65 -3.46
CA TRP A 278 16.31 -15.01 -4.76
C TRP A 278 15.88 -13.72 -5.47
N VAL A 279 16.62 -13.31 -6.50
CA VAL A 279 16.39 -12.08 -7.25
C VAL A 279 15.59 -12.41 -8.50
N SER A 280 14.40 -11.84 -8.61
CA SER A 280 13.51 -11.97 -9.76
C SER A 280 13.56 -10.71 -10.61
N LEU A 281 14.03 -10.88 -11.84
CA LEU A 281 14.16 -9.82 -12.84
C LEU A 281 13.06 -9.96 -13.91
N PRO A 282 12.67 -8.87 -14.60
CA PRO A 282 11.69 -8.91 -15.66
C PRO A 282 12.12 -9.85 -16.79
N GLU A 283 11.15 -10.53 -17.40
CA GLU A 283 11.29 -11.44 -18.56
C GLU A 283 12.15 -12.71 -18.37
N ILE A 284 13.13 -12.70 -17.46
CA ILE A 284 14.04 -13.83 -17.23
C ILE A 284 13.67 -14.64 -15.98
N GLY A 285 12.88 -14.07 -15.06
CA GLY A 285 12.47 -14.73 -13.84
C GLY A 285 13.53 -14.64 -12.74
N GLY A 286 13.63 -15.68 -11.93
CA GLY A 286 14.38 -15.67 -10.67
C GLY A 286 15.71 -16.40 -10.70
N ALA A 287 16.74 -15.81 -10.11
CA ALA A 287 18.05 -16.42 -9.91
C ALA A 287 18.54 -16.22 -8.46
N PRO A 288 19.24 -17.21 -7.87
CA PRO A 288 19.82 -17.06 -6.55
C PRO A 288 21.05 -16.16 -6.59
N ALA A 289 21.17 -15.24 -5.63
CA ALA A 289 22.27 -14.31 -5.50
C ALA A 289 22.67 -14.11 -4.02
N ASN A 290 23.91 -13.74 -3.77
CA ASN A 290 24.42 -13.40 -2.45
C ASN A 290 24.64 -11.89 -2.36
N VAL A 291 24.24 -11.26 -1.25
CA VAL A 291 24.56 -9.86 -0.98
C VAL A 291 26.06 -9.76 -0.70
N ILE A 292 26.78 -8.93 -1.46
CA ILE A 292 28.21 -8.67 -1.27
C ILE A 292 28.40 -7.41 -0.44
N GLU A 293 27.62 -6.37 -0.74
CA GLU A 293 27.79 -5.05 -0.17
C GLU A 293 26.43 -4.36 -0.03
N THR A 294 26.27 -3.57 1.04
CA THR A 294 25.07 -2.78 1.31
C THR A 294 25.49 -1.35 1.61
N VAL A 295 24.96 -0.38 0.86
CA VAL A 295 25.22 1.06 1.03
C VAL A 295 23.88 1.78 1.02
N HIS A 296 23.45 2.31 2.16
CA HIS A 296 22.13 2.95 2.32
C HIS A 296 20.97 2.04 1.89
N ASN A 297 20.25 2.39 0.82
CA ASN A 297 19.15 1.63 0.24
C ASN A 297 19.57 0.84 -1.02
N ARG A 298 20.88 0.75 -1.28
CA ARG A 298 21.46 -0.02 -2.37
C ARG A 298 22.10 -1.29 -1.82
N ILE A 299 21.88 -2.40 -2.53
CA ILE A 299 22.59 -3.66 -2.31
C ILE A 299 23.24 -4.09 -3.62
N LEU A 300 24.48 -4.57 -3.53
CA LEU A 300 25.15 -5.26 -4.62
C LEU A 300 25.07 -6.75 -4.35
N CYS A 301 24.56 -7.50 -5.32
CA CYS A 301 24.45 -8.95 -5.23
C CYS A 301 25.24 -9.64 -6.34
N GLU A 302 25.83 -10.79 -6.03
CA GLU A 302 26.44 -11.70 -7.01
C GLU A 302 25.52 -12.89 -7.25
N PHE A 303 25.19 -13.16 -8.51
CA PHE A 303 24.47 -14.36 -8.89
C PHE A 303 25.34 -15.59 -8.69
N ARG A 304 24.77 -16.66 -8.12
CA ARG A 304 25.49 -17.93 -7.95
C ARG A 304 25.83 -18.61 -9.27
N LEU A 305 25.07 -18.30 -10.32
CA LEU A 305 25.34 -18.70 -11.70
C LEU A 305 25.20 -17.47 -12.58
N PRO A 306 26.12 -17.24 -13.54
CA PRO A 306 26.02 -16.08 -14.40
C PRO A 306 24.76 -16.14 -15.27
N LEU A 307 24.15 -14.97 -15.47
CA LEU A 307 23.11 -14.78 -16.46
C LEU A 307 23.68 -15.02 -17.86
N ARG A 308 22.91 -15.68 -18.71
CA ARG A 308 23.25 -15.95 -20.10
C ARG A 308 23.16 -14.66 -20.92
N PRO A 309 23.93 -14.51 -22.00
CA PRO A 309 23.86 -13.32 -22.86
C PRO A 309 22.46 -12.96 -23.38
N ARG A 310 21.63 -13.99 -23.66
CA ARG A 310 20.23 -13.80 -24.06
C ARG A 310 19.38 -13.18 -22.95
N GLU A 311 19.59 -13.60 -21.70
CA GLU A 311 18.87 -13.09 -20.54
C GLU A 311 19.23 -11.62 -20.28
N LEU A 312 20.51 -11.26 -20.37
CA LEU A 312 20.97 -9.86 -20.29
C LEU A 312 20.32 -8.97 -21.36
N SER A 313 20.18 -9.50 -22.58
CA SER A 313 19.58 -8.77 -23.70
C SER A 313 18.10 -8.49 -23.47
N LEU A 314 17.34 -9.46 -22.92
CA LEU A 314 15.91 -9.32 -22.62
C LEU A 314 15.64 -8.25 -21.56
N VAL A 315 16.39 -8.30 -20.45
CA VAL A 315 16.26 -7.32 -19.36
C VAL A 315 16.59 -5.90 -19.84
N SER A 316 17.56 -5.76 -20.75
CA SER A 316 17.93 -4.46 -21.33
C SER A 316 16.89 -3.94 -22.33
N ALA A 317 16.33 -4.82 -23.17
CA ALA A 317 15.34 -4.46 -24.18
C ALA A 317 14.01 -3.99 -23.56
N SER A 318 13.65 -4.54 -22.40
CA SER A 318 12.44 -4.21 -21.62
C SER A 318 12.33 -2.74 -21.19
N GLN A 319 13.42 -1.96 -21.30
CA GLN A 319 13.52 -0.56 -20.87
C GLN A 319 13.32 0.46 -22.00
N THR A 320 13.30 0.02 -23.26
CA THR A 320 13.15 0.93 -24.39
C THR A 320 11.65 1.16 -24.62
N PRO A 321 11.13 2.40 -24.47
CA PRO A 321 9.73 2.65 -24.81
C PRO A 321 9.52 2.35 -26.30
N ARG A 322 8.56 1.48 -26.60
CA ARG A 322 7.96 1.39 -27.93
C ARG A 322 6.94 2.50 -28.10
#